data_AF-A0A0J8DFU3-F1
#
_entry.id   AF-A0A0J8DFU3-F1
#
_cell.length_a   1.000
_cell.length_b   1.000
_cell.length_c   1.000
_cell.angle_alpha   90.00
_cell.angle_beta   90.00
_cell.angle_gamma   90.00
#
_symmetry.space_group_name_H-M   'P 1'
#
loop_
_entity.id
_entity.type
_entity.pdbx_description
1 polymer ?
#
loop_
_entity_poly.entity_id
_entity_poly.type
_entity_poly.pdbx_seq_one_letter_code
_entity_poly.pdbx_strand_id
1 'polypeptide(L)'
;MRGYKRVRRKKGVINLILLYVGILIGLYLLALIITVTLNFLNPTSLKVKTITRQEVFDRAISMINYTWEYKKIDAIEGVTPPYYLNESGKFIGIPYCYGGQFSLDHSNVEGIGSFQDALNKNYYPGNINTKNGYVKGSAGVDCSGFVASAFNIKERISTSTMDKYFGNISLKKIKPMDIINSKGRHVYIYLGTTKDEKGIIILESTSNGLKKYKDKTVVNYKTMKEFKKDLNERNYSIMRYKGIRGNDINNKFDSYEFNNNERNAKIIENNQEITGSIDYLEDIDYYNMNNIDNKFINVSSLQISQKITIYNNEKSFTIDKKGKYEIDLKGKVYIKVELKGNNLKEKSYSFEIFNK
;
A
#
# COMPACT_ATOMS: atom_id res chain seq x y z
N MET A 1 60.26 -11.00 -73.70
CA MET A 1 59.81 -11.67 -72.43
C MET A 1 59.99 -10.73 -71.22
N ARG A 2 59.03 -9.83 -70.92
CA ARG A 2 59.07 -8.95 -69.71
C ARG A 2 57.68 -8.65 -69.11
N GLY A 3 56.73 -9.60 -69.18
CA GLY A 3 55.34 -9.39 -68.71
C GLY A 3 54.94 -10.11 -67.41
N TYR A 4 55.64 -11.17 -67.01
CA TYR A 4 55.06 -12.16 -66.09
C TYR A 4 55.39 -11.98 -64.59
N LYS A 5 56.29 -11.06 -64.21
CA LYS A 5 56.73 -10.88 -62.80
C LYS A 5 55.86 -9.93 -61.96
N ARG A 6 54.92 -9.16 -62.54
CA ARG A 6 54.18 -8.11 -61.81
C ARG A 6 52.90 -8.61 -61.10
N VAL A 7 52.34 -9.76 -61.52
CA VAL A 7 51.06 -10.27 -61.00
C VAL A 7 51.21 -11.01 -59.66
N ARG A 8 52.36 -11.66 -59.41
CA ARG A 8 52.61 -12.40 -58.14
C ARG A 8 52.75 -11.49 -56.91
N ARG A 9 53.26 -10.26 -57.06
CA ARG A 9 53.43 -9.32 -55.94
C ARG A 9 52.10 -8.79 -55.38
N LYS A 10 51.07 -8.62 -56.21
CA LYS A 10 49.75 -8.11 -55.77
C LYS A 10 49.00 -9.10 -54.87
N LYS A 11 49.11 -10.41 -55.12
CA LYS A 11 48.47 -11.45 -54.28
C LYS A 11 49.08 -11.51 -52.87
N GLY A 12 50.39 -11.30 -52.74
CA GLY A 12 51.07 -11.29 -51.44
C GLY A 12 50.60 -10.13 -50.54
N VAL A 13 50.43 -8.94 -51.11
CA VAL A 13 49.94 -7.76 -50.38
C VAL A 13 48.48 -7.94 -49.94
N ILE A 14 47.62 -8.47 -50.81
CA ILE A 14 46.21 -8.74 -50.46
C ILE A 14 46.12 -9.77 -49.32
N ASN A 15 46.91 -10.85 -49.38
CA ASN A 15 46.93 -11.85 -48.30
C ASN A 15 47.44 -11.27 -46.97
N LEU A 16 48.41 -10.35 -47.02
CA LEU A 16 48.91 -9.67 -45.82
C LEU A 16 47.84 -8.75 -45.21
N ILE A 17 47.09 -8.02 -46.04
CA ILE A 17 45.97 -7.17 -45.59
C ILE A 17 44.86 -8.02 -44.98
N LEU A 18 44.49 -9.14 -45.61
CA LEU A 18 43.46 -10.05 -45.09
C LEU A 18 43.88 -10.67 -43.75
N LEU A 19 45.15 -11.05 -43.60
CA LEU A 19 45.69 -11.53 -42.33
C LEU A 19 45.62 -10.45 -41.24
N TYR A 20 46.02 -9.22 -41.56
CA TYR A 20 45.98 -8.10 -40.63
C TYR A 20 44.54 -7.76 -40.18
N VAL A 21 43.59 -7.71 -41.13
CA VAL A 21 42.17 -7.50 -40.83
C VAL A 21 41.61 -8.65 -39.98
N GLY A 22 41.98 -9.89 -40.27
CA GLY A 22 41.58 -11.05 -39.47
C GLY A 22 42.08 -10.97 -38.02
N ILE A 23 43.31 -10.53 -37.80
CA ILE A 23 43.87 -10.30 -36.46
C ILE A 23 43.11 -9.19 -35.73
N LEU A 24 42.82 -8.06 -36.40
CA LEU A 24 42.06 -6.97 -35.79
C LEU A 24 40.64 -7.37 -35.38
N ILE A 25 39.95 -8.14 -36.23
CA ILE A 25 38.62 -8.68 -35.91
C ILE A 25 38.71 -9.64 -34.72
N GLY A 26 39.73 -10.51 -34.69
CA GLY A 26 39.96 -11.43 -33.57
C GLY A 26 40.20 -10.70 -32.24
N LEU A 27 41.02 -9.64 -32.25
CA LEU A 27 41.27 -8.81 -31.07
C LEU A 27 40.02 -8.06 -30.61
N TYR A 28 39.23 -7.54 -31.54
CA TYR A 28 37.95 -6.88 -31.22
C TYR A 28 36.95 -7.84 -30.57
N LEU A 29 36.79 -9.04 -31.13
CA LEU A 29 35.91 -10.07 -30.57
C LEU A 29 36.38 -10.53 -29.19
N LEU A 30 37.70 -10.68 -28.99
CA LEU A 30 38.26 -11.01 -27.69
C LEU A 30 37.99 -9.90 -26.65
N ALA A 31 38.19 -8.64 -27.01
CA ALA A 31 37.89 -7.51 -26.14
C ALA A 31 36.39 -7.42 -25.81
N LEU A 32 35.51 -7.71 -26.78
CA LEU A 32 34.07 -7.78 -26.56
C LEU A 32 33.71 -8.90 -25.58
N ILE A 33 34.26 -10.10 -25.77
CA ILE A 33 34.04 -11.23 -24.87
C ILE A 33 34.52 -10.87 -23.46
N ILE A 34 35.74 -10.34 -23.31
CA ILE A 34 36.28 -9.91 -22.01
C ILE A 34 35.35 -8.88 -21.36
N THR A 35 34.90 -7.88 -22.10
CA THR A 35 34.01 -6.82 -21.59
C THR A 35 32.67 -7.40 -21.12
N VAL A 36 32.06 -8.28 -21.92
CA VAL A 36 30.82 -8.97 -21.55
C VAL A 36 31.04 -9.82 -20.30
N THR A 37 32.12 -10.60 -20.25
CA THR A 37 32.42 -11.51 -19.11
C THR A 37 32.69 -10.71 -17.83
N LEU A 38 33.44 -9.61 -17.91
CA LEU A 38 33.71 -8.73 -16.76
C LEU A 38 32.43 -8.04 -16.25
N ASN A 39 31.50 -7.69 -17.13
CA ASN A 39 30.19 -7.15 -16.76
C ASN A 39 29.28 -8.21 -16.10
N PHE A 40 29.40 -9.49 -16.49
CA PHE A 40 28.69 -10.59 -15.84
C PHE A 40 29.29 -10.97 -14.47
N LEU A 41 30.62 -10.85 -14.31
CA LEU A 41 31.33 -11.18 -13.07
C LEU A 41 31.23 -10.10 -12.00
N ASN A 42 30.93 -8.86 -12.38
CA ASN A 42 30.68 -7.75 -11.45
C ASN A 42 29.21 -7.32 -11.50
N PRO A 43 28.24 -8.16 -11.06
CA PRO A 43 26.90 -7.65 -10.85
C PRO A 43 27.03 -6.49 -9.86
N THR A 44 26.64 -5.29 -10.26
CA THR A 44 26.54 -4.15 -9.36
C THR A 44 25.69 -4.60 -8.18
N SER A 45 26.34 -4.80 -7.02
CA SER A 45 25.67 -5.33 -5.85
C SER A 45 24.55 -4.35 -5.49
N LEU A 46 23.30 -4.79 -5.61
CA LEU A 46 22.14 -4.00 -5.24
C LEU A 46 22.35 -3.47 -3.82
N LYS A 47 22.56 -2.16 -3.67
CA LYS A 47 22.78 -1.55 -2.36
C LYS A 47 21.44 -1.39 -1.67
N VAL A 48 21.00 -2.44 -0.97
CA VAL A 48 19.77 -2.43 -0.19
C VAL A 48 19.91 -1.42 0.95
N LYS A 49 19.15 -0.32 0.89
CA LYS A 49 19.12 0.68 1.95
C LYS A 49 18.50 0.09 3.20
N THR A 50 19.10 0.38 4.36
CA THR A 50 18.56 -0.05 5.65
C THR A 50 17.40 0.85 6.09
N ILE A 51 16.36 0.25 6.67
CA ILE A 51 15.19 0.95 7.20
C ILE A 51 14.62 0.17 8.37
N THR A 52 14.02 0.85 9.34
CA THR A 52 13.34 0.22 10.47
C THR A 52 11.90 -0.15 10.17
N ARG A 53 11.32 -1.09 10.92
CA ARG A 53 9.87 -1.39 10.80
C ARG A 53 9.00 -0.17 11.11
N GLN A 54 9.38 0.62 12.12
CA GLN A 54 8.67 1.85 12.44
C GLN A 54 8.68 2.83 11.28
N GLU A 55 9.82 3.08 10.64
CA GLU A 55 9.90 3.96 9.47
C GLU A 55 9.05 3.46 8.30
N VAL A 56 9.01 2.14 8.04
CA VAL A 56 8.14 1.56 7.00
C VAL A 56 6.66 1.81 7.33
N PHE A 57 6.28 1.58 8.59
CA PHE A 57 4.93 1.79 9.09
C PHE A 57 4.52 3.27 8.95
N ASP A 58 5.34 4.19 9.44
CA ASP A 58 5.07 5.63 9.38
C ASP A 58 4.90 6.11 7.94
N ARG A 59 5.74 5.62 7.01
CA ARG A 59 5.63 5.95 5.58
C ARG A 59 4.35 5.40 4.95
N ALA A 60 4.00 4.14 5.25
CA ALA A 60 2.79 3.51 4.75
C ALA A 60 1.52 4.22 5.26
N ILE A 61 1.46 4.48 6.57
CA ILE A 61 0.34 5.19 7.20
C ILE A 61 0.26 6.64 6.71
N SER A 62 1.39 7.32 6.49
CA SER A 62 1.38 8.68 5.92
C SER A 62 0.75 8.71 4.53
N MET A 63 1.03 7.71 3.68
CA MET A 63 0.38 7.60 2.37
C MET A 63 -1.13 7.30 2.49
N ILE A 64 -1.52 6.40 3.40
CA ILE A 64 -2.93 6.05 3.64
C ILE A 64 -3.72 7.25 4.18
N ASN A 65 -3.14 8.01 5.09
CA ASN A 65 -3.74 9.21 5.68
C ASN A 65 -3.54 10.47 4.84
N TYR A 66 -2.96 10.36 3.65
CA TYR A 66 -2.69 11.54 2.83
C TYR A 66 -4.00 12.18 2.36
N THR A 67 -4.23 13.43 2.74
CA THR A 67 -5.40 14.20 2.33
C THR A 67 -5.05 15.11 1.16
N TRP A 68 -5.90 15.15 0.13
CA TRP A 68 -5.68 15.99 -1.05
C TRP A 68 -7.01 16.47 -1.64
N GLU A 69 -6.92 17.50 -2.48
CA GLU A 69 -8.06 18.07 -3.19
C GLU A 69 -8.06 17.61 -4.64
N TYR A 70 -9.16 17.00 -5.07
CA TYR A 70 -9.41 16.70 -6.46
C TYR A 70 -10.27 17.80 -7.07
N LYS A 71 -9.76 18.42 -8.13
CA LYS A 71 -10.56 19.21 -9.05
C LYS A 71 -10.88 18.30 -10.23
N LYS A 72 -12.17 18.02 -10.44
CA LYS A 72 -12.62 17.16 -11.52
C LYS A 72 -12.07 17.67 -12.85
N ILE A 73 -11.33 16.79 -13.51
CA ILE A 73 -10.80 16.98 -14.86
C ILE A 73 -11.26 15.79 -15.70
N ASP A 74 -11.31 15.98 -17.03
CA ASP A 74 -11.64 14.88 -17.93
C ASP A 74 -10.56 13.81 -17.88
N ALA A 75 -10.98 12.54 -17.91
CA ALA A 75 -10.06 11.43 -17.99
C ALA A 75 -9.28 11.49 -19.31
N ILE A 76 -7.97 11.39 -19.21
CA ILE A 76 -7.11 11.28 -20.39
C ILE A 76 -7.28 9.90 -21.05
N GLU A 77 -6.94 9.80 -22.34
CA GLU A 77 -7.06 8.56 -23.10
C GLU A 77 -6.33 7.39 -22.40
N GLY A 78 -7.00 6.23 -22.32
CA GLY A 78 -6.45 5.01 -21.74
C GLY A 78 -6.54 4.92 -20.21
N VAL A 79 -6.90 6.00 -19.51
CA VAL A 79 -7.15 5.98 -18.07
C VAL A 79 -8.56 5.50 -17.77
N THR A 80 -8.67 4.56 -16.83
CA THR A 80 -9.94 4.29 -16.14
C THR A 80 -9.87 4.92 -14.75
N PRO A 81 -10.73 5.88 -14.42
CA PRO A 81 -10.66 6.57 -13.14
C PRO A 81 -11.02 5.63 -11.97
N PRO A 82 -10.39 5.81 -10.79
CA PRO A 82 -10.89 5.25 -9.54
C PRO A 82 -12.38 5.58 -9.35
N TYR A 83 -13.18 4.60 -8.96
CA TYR A 83 -14.65 4.77 -8.94
C TYR A 83 -15.14 5.86 -7.99
N TYR A 84 -14.40 6.17 -6.94
CA TYR A 84 -14.74 7.20 -5.96
C TYR A 84 -14.40 8.63 -6.44
N LEU A 85 -13.69 8.79 -7.57
CA LEU A 85 -13.33 10.10 -8.13
C LEU A 85 -14.36 10.56 -9.18
N ASN A 86 -15.61 10.68 -8.76
CA ASN A 86 -16.74 11.09 -9.60
C ASN A 86 -17.00 12.61 -9.59
N GLU A 87 -16.62 13.30 -8.52
CA GLU A 87 -16.82 14.74 -8.31
C GLU A 87 -15.60 15.40 -7.65
N SER A 88 -15.51 16.73 -7.76
CA SER A 88 -14.48 17.51 -7.07
C SER A 88 -14.68 17.42 -5.56
N GLY A 89 -13.60 17.34 -4.79
CA GLY A 89 -13.71 17.20 -3.34
C GLY A 89 -12.39 16.93 -2.65
N LYS A 90 -12.47 16.71 -1.33
CA LYS A 90 -11.35 16.29 -0.50
C LYS A 90 -11.35 14.77 -0.38
N PHE A 91 -10.21 14.16 -0.65
CA PHE A 91 -10.04 12.72 -0.65
C PHE A 91 -8.89 12.32 0.28
N ILE A 92 -8.95 11.08 0.76
CA ILE A 92 -7.98 10.47 1.67
C ILE A 92 -7.35 9.28 0.95
N GLY A 93 -6.04 9.11 1.12
CA GLY A 93 -5.24 8.06 0.49
C GLY A 93 -4.80 8.44 -0.93
N ILE A 94 -3.66 7.91 -1.34
CA ILE A 94 -3.16 8.06 -2.71
C ILE A 94 -3.95 7.11 -3.63
N PRO A 95 -4.54 7.61 -4.74
CA PRO A 95 -5.27 6.79 -5.70
C PRO A 95 -4.46 5.63 -6.25
N TYR A 96 -5.15 4.53 -6.56
CA TYR A 96 -4.55 3.42 -7.28
C TYR A 96 -4.24 3.86 -8.71
N CYS A 97 -3.01 3.67 -9.13
CA CYS A 97 -2.57 3.92 -10.50
C CYS A 97 -1.74 2.72 -10.94
N TYR A 98 -2.27 1.91 -11.87
CA TYR A 98 -1.57 0.74 -12.37
C TYR A 98 -0.25 1.15 -13.02
N GLY A 99 0.84 0.59 -12.52
CA GLY A 99 2.18 1.00 -12.90
C GLY A 99 2.59 2.38 -12.38
N GLY A 100 1.91 2.96 -11.40
CA GLY A 100 2.33 4.18 -10.72
C GLY A 100 3.17 3.88 -9.48
N GLN A 101 4.15 4.73 -9.21
CA GLN A 101 4.84 4.83 -7.93
C GLN A 101 4.98 6.32 -7.59
N PHE A 102 3.87 7.02 -7.37
CA PHE A 102 3.83 8.43 -7.00
C PHE A 102 3.54 8.53 -5.50
N SER A 103 4.59 8.59 -4.69
CA SER A 103 4.49 8.67 -3.23
C SER A 103 4.54 10.12 -2.73
N LEU A 104 4.66 10.31 -1.43
CA LEU A 104 4.76 11.65 -0.83
C LEU A 104 6.11 12.33 -1.10
N ASP A 105 7.18 11.56 -1.34
CA ASP A 105 8.56 12.08 -1.40
C ASP A 105 9.37 11.66 -2.63
N HIS A 106 8.80 10.87 -3.54
CA HIS A 106 9.38 10.53 -4.84
C HIS A 106 8.32 10.06 -5.83
N SER A 107 8.66 10.07 -7.11
CA SER A 107 7.96 9.30 -8.14
C SER A 107 8.89 8.47 -9.03
N ASN A 108 8.32 7.54 -9.81
CA ASN A 108 9.05 6.82 -10.86
C ASN A 108 9.03 7.55 -12.23
N VAL A 109 8.65 8.82 -12.28
CA VAL A 109 8.63 9.65 -13.48
C VAL A 109 9.62 10.81 -13.31
N GLU A 110 10.50 10.98 -14.29
CA GLU A 110 11.48 12.06 -14.30
C GLU A 110 10.80 13.43 -14.25
N GLY A 111 11.35 14.33 -13.43
CA GLY A 111 10.79 15.67 -13.26
C GLY A 111 9.53 15.74 -12.39
N ILE A 112 9.05 14.61 -11.84
CA ILE A 112 7.93 14.58 -10.89
C ILE A 112 8.43 14.10 -9.51
N GLY A 113 8.41 14.99 -8.53
CA GLY A 113 8.97 14.74 -7.20
C GLY A 113 8.05 13.98 -6.25
N SER A 114 6.73 14.05 -6.43
CA SER A 114 5.74 13.42 -5.55
C SER A 114 4.37 13.33 -6.22
N PHE A 115 3.42 12.66 -5.57
CA PHE A 115 2.02 12.69 -5.96
C PHE A 115 1.46 14.12 -6.01
N GLN A 116 1.75 14.95 -5.01
CA GLN A 116 1.29 16.35 -5.00
C GLN A 116 1.90 17.17 -6.14
N ASP A 117 3.19 16.98 -6.44
CA ASP A 117 3.83 17.64 -7.58
C ASP A 117 3.17 17.22 -8.91
N ALA A 118 2.79 15.94 -9.03
CA ALA A 118 2.05 15.46 -10.19
C ALA A 118 0.69 16.16 -10.34
N LEU A 119 -0.07 16.31 -9.24
CA LEU A 119 -1.34 17.05 -9.24
C LEU A 119 -1.14 18.52 -9.65
N ASN A 120 -0.10 19.18 -9.12
CA ASN A 120 0.23 20.55 -9.48
C ASN A 120 0.62 20.71 -10.97
N LYS A 121 1.08 19.63 -11.60
CA LYS A 121 1.40 19.53 -13.03
C LYS A 121 0.27 18.92 -13.86
N ASN A 122 -0.96 18.93 -13.33
CA ASN A 122 -2.18 18.45 -13.99
C ASN A 122 -2.17 16.96 -14.40
N TYR A 123 -1.46 16.11 -13.66
CA TYR A 123 -1.59 14.66 -13.84
C TYR A 123 -2.97 14.19 -13.36
N TYR A 124 -3.54 13.22 -14.07
CA TYR A 124 -4.80 12.60 -13.70
C TYR A 124 -4.62 11.71 -12.45
N PRO A 125 -5.41 11.89 -11.39
CA PRO A 125 -5.28 11.10 -10.16
C PRO A 125 -5.85 9.69 -10.33
N GLY A 126 -4.95 8.72 -10.47
CA GLY A 126 -5.25 7.30 -10.53
C GLY A 126 -5.43 6.76 -11.94
N ASN A 127 -5.38 5.44 -12.03
CA ASN A 127 -5.72 4.65 -13.20
C ASN A 127 -5.93 3.20 -12.76
N ILE A 128 -7.17 2.75 -12.69
CA ILE A 128 -7.50 1.37 -12.29
C ILE A 128 -7.46 0.37 -13.46
N ASN A 129 -7.13 0.84 -14.68
CA ASN A 129 -6.97 -0.04 -15.83
C ASN A 129 -5.67 -0.85 -15.71
N THR A 130 -5.80 -2.15 -15.45
CA THR A 130 -4.66 -3.08 -15.31
C THR A 130 -4.30 -3.81 -16.60
N LYS A 131 -4.99 -3.52 -17.72
CA LYS A 131 -4.76 -4.20 -19.00
C LYS A 131 -3.57 -3.63 -19.76
N ASN A 132 -3.45 -2.31 -19.71
CA ASN A 132 -2.35 -1.57 -20.32
C ASN A 132 -1.41 -1.18 -19.19
N GLY A 133 -0.10 -1.13 -19.44
CA GLY A 133 0.88 -0.69 -18.44
C GLY A 133 0.63 0.73 -17.92
N TYR A 134 1.64 1.33 -17.29
CA TYR A 134 1.53 2.71 -16.83
C TYR A 134 1.09 3.66 -17.95
N VAL A 135 0.05 4.45 -17.70
CA VAL A 135 -0.45 5.47 -18.65
C VAL A 135 0.19 6.81 -18.30
N LYS A 136 0.98 7.37 -19.22
CA LYS A 136 1.67 8.65 -19.05
C LYS A 136 0.66 9.76 -18.76
N GLY A 137 0.96 10.59 -17.77
CA GLY A 137 0.07 11.67 -17.32
C GLY A 137 -0.96 11.24 -16.28
N SER A 138 -0.96 9.97 -15.84
CA SER A 138 -1.68 9.53 -14.64
C SER A 138 -0.74 9.43 -13.43
N ALA A 139 -1.25 9.67 -12.22
CA ALA A 139 -0.47 9.69 -10.99
C ALA A 139 -1.16 8.93 -9.86
N GLY A 140 -0.39 8.14 -9.11
CA GLY A 140 -0.87 7.36 -7.97
C GLY A 140 0.09 6.21 -7.68
N VAL A 141 -0.33 5.22 -6.90
CA VAL A 141 0.51 4.05 -6.59
C VAL A 141 -0.22 2.75 -6.90
N ASP A 142 0.44 1.81 -7.58
CA ASP A 142 -0.04 0.43 -7.63
C ASP A 142 0.37 -0.34 -6.36
N CYS A 143 -0.02 -1.61 -6.27
CA CYS A 143 0.30 -2.46 -5.12
C CYS A 143 1.82 -2.55 -4.86
N SER A 144 2.63 -2.74 -5.91
CA SER A 144 4.08 -2.82 -5.80
C SER A 144 4.74 -1.47 -5.57
N GLY A 145 4.23 -0.40 -6.16
CA GLY A 145 4.69 0.97 -5.98
C GLY A 145 4.45 1.43 -4.54
N PHE A 146 3.29 1.09 -3.95
CA PHE A 146 3.01 1.35 -2.54
C PHE A 146 4.02 0.67 -1.62
N VAL A 147 4.30 -0.62 -1.85
CA VAL A 147 5.34 -1.35 -1.12
C VAL A 147 6.70 -0.70 -1.33
N ALA A 148 7.11 -0.43 -2.57
CA ALA A 148 8.39 0.21 -2.87
C ALA A 148 8.55 1.53 -2.11
N SER A 149 7.53 2.37 -2.12
CA SER A 149 7.53 3.66 -1.46
C SER A 149 7.53 3.56 0.06
N ALA A 150 6.80 2.61 0.65
CA ALA A 150 6.84 2.35 2.09
C ALA A 150 8.23 1.95 2.57
N PHE A 151 8.94 1.09 1.81
CA PHE A 151 10.31 0.67 2.11
C PHE A 151 11.39 1.63 1.61
N ASN A 152 11.02 2.81 1.10
CA ASN A 152 11.93 3.83 0.57
C ASN A 152 12.83 3.32 -0.58
N ILE A 153 12.27 2.46 -1.42
CA ILE A 153 12.89 1.96 -2.64
C ILE A 153 12.51 2.91 -3.77
N LYS A 154 13.46 3.71 -4.25
CA LYS A 154 13.23 4.71 -5.30
C LYS A 154 13.14 4.10 -6.70
N GLU A 155 13.74 2.94 -6.90
CA GLU A 155 13.63 2.20 -8.17
C GLU A 155 12.21 1.63 -8.30
N ARG A 156 11.68 1.68 -9.51
CA ARG A 156 10.44 0.98 -9.85
C ARG A 156 10.64 -0.54 -9.75
N ILE A 157 9.89 -1.17 -8.86
CA ILE A 157 9.80 -2.62 -8.74
C ILE A 157 8.39 -3.12 -9.04
N SER A 158 8.26 -4.38 -9.42
CA SER A 158 6.97 -5.04 -9.64
C SER A 158 6.84 -6.23 -8.70
N THR A 159 5.63 -6.78 -8.58
CA THR A 159 5.37 -8.02 -7.81
C THR A 159 6.25 -9.19 -8.27
N SER A 160 6.70 -9.20 -9.53
CA SER A 160 7.60 -10.21 -10.08
C SER A 160 9.08 -10.00 -9.73
N THR A 161 9.50 -8.79 -9.36
CA THR A 161 10.90 -8.45 -9.07
C THR A 161 11.17 -8.12 -7.59
N MET A 162 10.19 -8.33 -6.71
CA MET A 162 10.30 -8.12 -5.26
C MET A 162 11.45 -8.92 -4.62
N ASP A 163 11.80 -10.08 -5.17
CA ASP A 163 12.89 -10.93 -4.67
C ASP A 163 14.29 -10.29 -4.72
N LYS A 164 14.47 -9.23 -5.52
CA LYS A 164 15.67 -8.39 -5.47
C LYS A 164 15.87 -7.77 -4.09
N TYR A 165 14.79 -7.26 -3.49
CA TYR A 165 14.80 -6.49 -2.24
C TYR A 165 14.30 -7.27 -1.02
N PHE A 166 13.52 -8.33 -1.23
CA PHE A 166 12.87 -9.11 -0.18
C PHE A 166 13.31 -10.58 -0.24
N GLY A 167 13.48 -11.22 0.93
CA GLY A 167 13.77 -12.64 1.06
C GLY A 167 12.60 -13.42 1.63
N ASN A 168 12.37 -14.64 1.17
CA ASN A 168 11.30 -15.50 1.68
C ASN A 168 11.49 -15.83 3.17
N ILE A 169 10.39 -15.85 3.91
CA ILE A 169 10.35 -16.29 5.31
C ILE A 169 9.17 -17.23 5.54
N SER A 170 9.27 -18.06 6.59
CA SER A 170 8.16 -18.90 7.02
C SER A 170 7.07 -18.07 7.70
N LEU A 171 5.80 -18.49 7.59
CA LEU A 171 4.66 -17.89 8.30
C LEU A 171 4.91 -17.75 9.81
N LYS A 172 5.53 -18.74 10.47
CA LYS A 172 5.86 -18.70 11.90
C LYS A 172 6.79 -17.54 12.31
N LYS A 173 7.48 -16.93 11.35
CA LYS A 173 8.44 -15.84 11.57
C LYS A 173 7.90 -14.49 11.10
N ILE A 174 6.66 -14.44 10.59
CA ILE A 174 6.07 -13.19 10.10
C ILE A 174 6.04 -12.16 11.22
N LYS A 175 6.33 -10.91 10.88
CA LYS A 175 6.31 -9.76 11.77
C LYS A 175 5.64 -8.59 11.05
N PRO A 176 5.05 -7.63 11.78
CA PRO A 176 4.51 -6.41 11.20
C PRO A 176 5.52 -5.72 10.28
N MET A 177 5.11 -5.32 9.08
CA MET A 177 5.93 -4.80 7.97
C MET A 177 6.73 -5.87 7.20
N ASP A 178 6.36 -7.15 7.30
CA ASP A 178 6.70 -8.11 6.25
C ASP A 178 5.65 -8.03 5.11
N ILE A 179 5.96 -8.53 3.92
CA ILE A 179 5.04 -8.49 2.76
C ILE A 179 4.51 -9.88 2.42
N ILE A 180 3.32 -9.93 1.83
CA ILE A 180 2.73 -11.13 1.25
C ILE A 180 2.57 -10.87 -0.24
N ASN A 181 3.40 -11.52 -1.05
CA ASN A 181 3.55 -11.24 -2.47
C ASN A 181 3.12 -12.43 -3.32
N SER A 182 2.25 -12.19 -4.31
CA SER A 182 1.99 -13.10 -5.41
C SER A 182 2.61 -12.51 -6.67
N LYS A 183 3.66 -13.15 -7.19
CA LYS A 183 4.36 -12.72 -8.41
C LYS A 183 3.38 -12.52 -9.57
N GLY A 184 3.50 -11.39 -10.26
CA GLY A 184 2.65 -11.02 -11.40
C GLY A 184 1.20 -10.65 -11.06
N ARG A 185 0.80 -10.58 -9.77
CA ARG A 185 -0.59 -10.35 -9.39
C ARG A 185 -0.78 -9.22 -8.40
N HIS A 186 -0.41 -9.41 -7.14
CA HIS A 186 -0.69 -8.47 -6.06
C HIS A 186 0.28 -8.64 -4.90
N VAL A 187 0.48 -7.58 -4.13
CA VAL A 187 1.28 -7.57 -2.91
C VAL A 187 0.65 -6.66 -1.88
N TYR A 188 0.76 -7.03 -0.61
CA TYR A 188 0.33 -6.22 0.52
C TYR A 188 1.31 -6.37 1.69
N ILE A 189 1.28 -5.40 2.60
CA ILE A 189 2.12 -5.38 3.80
C ILE A 189 1.31 -5.96 4.96
N TYR A 190 1.86 -6.95 5.66
CA TYR A 190 1.30 -7.48 6.90
C TYR A 190 1.47 -6.47 8.03
N LEU A 191 0.41 -6.16 8.75
CA LEU A 191 0.48 -5.27 9.91
C LEU A 191 0.34 -6.03 11.23
N GLY A 192 -0.50 -7.05 11.27
CA GLY A 192 -0.71 -7.85 12.46
C GLY A 192 -1.85 -8.85 12.29
N THR A 193 -2.02 -9.70 13.28
CA THR A 193 -3.23 -10.53 13.44
C THR A 193 -4.21 -9.75 14.30
N THR A 194 -5.51 -9.86 14.01
CA THR A 194 -6.54 -9.28 14.87
C THR A 194 -6.45 -9.88 16.27
N LYS A 195 -6.83 -9.14 17.31
CA LYS A 195 -6.75 -9.65 18.69
C LYS A 195 -7.63 -10.88 18.93
N ASP A 196 -8.74 -10.99 18.20
CA ASP A 196 -9.62 -12.16 18.23
C ASP A 196 -9.14 -13.33 17.34
N GLU A 197 -7.99 -13.18 16.70
CA GLU A 197 -7.32 -14.14 15.82
C GLU A 197 -8.14 -14.58 14.59
N LYS A 198 -9.26 -13.90 14.29
CA LYS A 198 -10.12 -14.25 13.15
C LYS A 198 -9.61 -13.72 11.82
N GLY A 199 -8.63 -12.83 11.81
CA GLY A 199 -8.11 -12.22 10.60
C GLY A 199 -6.73 -11.62 10.75
N ILE A 200 -6.30 -10.96 9.67
CA ILE A 200 -5.09 -10.16 9.63
C ILE A 200 -5.44 -8.74 9.18
N ILE A 201 -4.67 -7.79 9.69
CA ILE A 201 -4.67 -6.39 9.30
C ILE A 201 -3.55 -6.21 8.27
N ILE A 202 -3.86 -5.54 7.16
CA ILE A 202 -2.92 -5.32 6.07
C ILE A 202 -2.94 -3.86 5.61
N LEU A 203 -1.81 -3.42 5.08
CA LEU A 203 -1.69 -2.15 4.37
C LEU A 203 -1.51 -2.45 2.88
N GLU A 204 -2.31 -1.83 2.02
CA GLU A 204 -2.23 -2.08 0.59
C GLU A 204 -2.63 -0.87 -0.26
N SER A 205 -2.19 -0.84 -1.51
CA SER A 205 -2.87 -0.10 -2.58
C SER A 205 -3.57 -1.12 -3.46
N THR A 206 -4.88 -0.98 -3.64
CA THR A 206 -5.68 -1.96 -4.38
C THR A 206 -6.59 -1.25 -5.37
N SER A 207 -6.87 -1.91 -6.49
CA SER A 207 -8.00 -1.62 -7.38
C SER A 207 -8.90 -2.84 -7.35
N ASN A 208 -9.92 -2.84 -6.50
CA ASN A 208 -10.80 -4.00 -6.34
C ASN A 208 -12.21 -3.61 -6.78
N GLY A 209 -12.62 -4.07 -7.96
CA GLY A 209 -13.94 -3.77 -8.54
C GLY A 209 -15.13 -4.14 -7.65
N LEU A 210 -14.94 -4.96 -6.60
CA LEU A 210 -15.95 -5.31 -5.60
C LEU A 210 -16.14 -4.25 -4.49
N LYS A 211 -15.11 -3.43 -4.22
CA LYS A 211 -15.15 -2.38 -3.19
C LYS A 211 -14.63 -1.07 -3.79
N LYS A 212 -15.43 -0.50 -4.69
CA LYS A 212 -15.18 0.70 -5.51
C LYS A 212 -14.60 1.92 -4.75
N TYR A 213 -14.86 2.04 -3.45
CA TYR A 213 -14.33 3.11 -2.60
C TYR A 213 -12.88 2.87 -2.12
N LYS A 214 -12.30 1.70 -2.40
CA LYS A 214 -10.94 1.31 -1.98
C LYS A 214 -9.91 1.35 -3.10
N ASP A 215 -10.18 2.03 -4.21
CA ASP A 215 -9.26 2.16 -5.34
C ASP A 215 -8.06 3.09 -5.04
N LYS A 216 -7.37 2.85 -3.92
CA LYS A 216 -6.35 3.72 -3.29
C LYS A 216 -5.53 2.96 -2.25
N THR A 217 -4.55 3.64 -1.65
CA THR A 217 -3.86 3.19 -0.44
C THR A 217 -4.81 3.16 0.75
N VAL A 218 -4.92 2.02 1.43
CA VAL A 218 -5.85 1.81 2.54
C VAL A 218 -5.30 0.85 3.59
N VAL A 219 -5.84 0.95 4.81
CA VAL A 219 -5.87 -0.18 5.75
C VAL A 219 -7.00 -1.11 5.31
N ASN A 220 -6.71 -2.41 5.24
CA ASN A 220 -7.70 -3.41 4.91
C ASN A 220 -7.53 -4.65 5.80
N TYR A 221 -8.53 -5.51 5.72
CA TYR A 221 -8.59 -6.70 6.55
C TYR A 221 -8.92 -7.92 5.70
N LYS A 222 -8.29 -9.04 6.07
CA LYS A 222 -8.56 -10.36 5.50
C LYS A 222 -8.93 -11.30 6.62
N THR A 223 -10.00 -12.07 6.42
CA THR A 223 -10.31 -13.19 7.31
C THR A 223 -9.18 -14.21 7.26
N MET A 224 -9.02 -14.99 8.33
CA MET A 224 -8.02 -16.06 8.38
C MET A 224 -8.22 -17.09 7.26
N LYS A 225 -9.48 -17.31 6.84
CA LYS A 225 -9.82 -18.15 5.69
C LYS A 225 -9.25 -17.59 4.38
N GLU A 226 -9.45 -16.29 4.12
CA GLU A 226 -8.91 -15.64 2.93
C GLU A 226 -7.39 -15.62 2.93
N PHE A 227 -6.76 -15.34 4.09
CA PHE A 227 -5.31 -15.34 4.21
C PHE A 227 -4.71 -16.73 3.95
N LYS A 228 -5.29 -17.79 4.54
CA LYS A 228 -4.88 -19.18 4.25
C LYS A 228 -5.07 -19.55 2.78
N LYS A 229 -6.16 -19.10 2.15
CA LYS A 229 -6.39 -19.29 0.72
C LYS A 229 -5.35 -18.56 -0.14
N ASP A 230 -4.94 -17.35 0.26
CA ASP A 230 -3.87 -16.63 -0.42
C ASP A 230 -2.56 -17.45 -0.41
N LEU A 231 -2.18 -18.00 0.75
CA LEU A 231 -0.95 -18.80 0.89
C LEU A 231 -1.02 -20.17 0.19
N ASN A 232 -2.14 -20.88 0.30
CA ASN A 232 -2.22 -22.28 -0.13
C ASN A 232 -2.69 -22.45 -1.58
N GLU A 233 -3.55 -21.56 -2.09
CA GLU A 233 -4.20 -21.73 -3.39
C GLU A 233 -3.81 -20.65 -4.41
N ARG A 234 -3.41 -19.46 -3.95
CA ARG A 234 -3.14 -18.32 -4.83
C ARG A 234 -1.66 -17.98 -4.99
N ASN A 235 -0.78 -18.86 -4.50
CA ASN A 235 0.67 -18.76 -4.64
C ASN A 235 1.29 -17.48 -4.04
N TYR A 236 0.75 -17.00 -2.92
CA TYR A 236 1.40 -15.93 -2.17
C TYR A 236 2.55 -16.46 -1.33
N SER A 237 3.67 -15.73 -1.35
CA SER A 237 4.84 -15.98 -0.52
C SER A 237 5.01 -14.86 0.51
N ILE A 238 5.37 -15.22 1.74
CA ILE A 238 5.68 -14.26 2.80
C ILE A 238 7.16 -13.89 2.66
N MET A 239 7.44 -12.59 2.55
CA MET A 239 8.78 -12.08 2.31
C MET A 239 9.12 -10.95 3.29
N ARG A 240 10.40 -10.83 3.62
CA ARG A 240 10.94 -9.79 4.49
C ARG A 240 11.94 -8.95 3.73
N TYR A 241 11.86 -7.63 3.90
CA TYR A 241 12.83 -6.72 3.29
C TYR A 241 14.23 -7.00 3.81
N LYS A 242 15.20 -7.19 2.90
CA LYS A 242 16.58 -7.58 3.24
C LYS A 242 17.31 -6.52 4.05
N GLY A 243 16.90 -5.26 3.95
CA GLY A 243 17.47 -4.12 4.68
C GLY A 243 16.77 -3.79 5.99
N ILE A 244 15.80 -4.59 6.45
CA ILE A 244 15.06 -4.27 7.67
C ILE A 244 15.96 -4.33 8.91
N ARG A 245 15.87 -3.32 9.78
CA ARG A 245 16.53 -3.30 11.10
C ARG A 245 15.50 -3.01 12.20
N GLY A 246 15.74 -3.48 13.42
CA GLY A 246 14.75 -3.36 14.50
C GLY A 246 13.51 -4.25 14.30
N ASN A 247 12.87 -4.61 15.40
CA ASN A 247 11.72 -5.51 15.39
C ASN A 247 10.41 -4.83 15.78
N ASP A 248 10.49 -3.67 16.40
CA ASP A 248 9.36 -3.08 17.09
C ASP A 248 8.70 -2.03 16.21
N ILE A 249 7.37 -1.99 16.27
CA ILE A 249 6.56 -0.88 15.84
C ILE A 249 5.77 -0.41 17.06
N ASN A 250 5.75 0.89 17.32
CA ASN A 250 4.85 1.51 18.27
C ASN A 250 3.48 1.64 17.62
N ASN A 251 2.85 0.49 17.47
CA ASN A 251 1.58 0.36 16.81
C ASN A 251 0.53 0.04 17.86
N LYS A 252 -0.28 1.04 18.20
CA LYS A 252 -1.31 0.96 19.23
C LYS A 252 -2.70 0.83 18.61
N PHE A 253 -2.85 -0.05 17.61
CA PHE A 253 -4.19 -0.47 17.24
C PHE A 253 -4.91 -1.01 18.46
N ASP A 254 -6.20 -0.71 18.56
CA ASP A 254 -6.94 -1.11 19.73
C ASP A 254 -7.24 -2.62 19.76
N SER A 255 -7.88 -3.04 20.84
CA SER A 255 -8.15 -4.46 21.07
C SER A 255 -9.25 -5.05 20.20
N TYR A 256 -10.02 -4.23 19.49
CA TYR A 256 -11.24 -4.62 18.80
C TYR A 256 -11.19 -4.40 17.28
N GLU A 257 -10.01 -4.07 16.75
CA GLU A 257 -9.71 -4.09 15.32
C GLU A 257 -10.42 -5.20 14.55
N PHE A 258 -10.88 -4.86 13.34
CA PHE A 258 -11.79 -5.64 12.47
C PHE A 258 -13.28 -5.35 12.67
N ASN A 259 -13.64 -4.56 13.68
CA ASN A 259 -14.99 -4.05 13.96
C ASN A 259 -15.41 -2.87 13.06
N ASN A 260 -14.79 -2.66 11.89
CA ASN A 260 -15.01 -1.48 11.04
C ASN A 260 -16.30 -1.45 10.22
N ASN A 261 -17.24 -2.33 10.53
CA ASN A 261 -18.57 -2.36 9.95
C ASN A 261 -19.54 -3.11 10.87
N GLU A 262 -20.83 -2.88 10.70
CA GLU A 262 -21.89 -3.48 11.52
C GLU A 262 -21.82 -5.01 11.63
N ARG A 263 -21.43 -5.71 10.55
CA ARG A 263 -21.38 -7.19 10.56
C ARG A 263 -20.28 -7.73 11.48
N ASN A 264 -19.24 -6.94 11.69
CA ASN A 264 -18.13 -7.27 12.57
C ASN A 264 -18.19 -6.51 13.90
N ALA A 265 -19.28 -5.79 14.17
CA ALA A 265 -19.39 -4.95 15.36
C ALA A 265 -19.13 -5.78 16.63
N LYS A 266 -18.31 -5.24 17.53
CA LYS A 266 -18.00 -5.89 18.80
C LYS A 266 -19.24 -5.88 19.70
N ILE A 267 -19.66 -7.05 20.15
CA ILE A 267 -20.72 -7.17 21.15
C ILE A 267 -20.17 -6.64 22.49
N ILE A 268 -20.91 -5.73 23.11
CA ILE A 268 -20.59 -5.15 24.41
C ILE A 268 -21.65 -5.54 25.45
N GLU A 269 -21.21 -5.67 26.68
CA GLU A 269 -22.04 -6.04 27.83
C GLU A 269 -22.35 -4.82 28.70
N ASN A 270 -23.36 -4.97 29.57
CA ASN A 270 -23.72 -3.92 30.51
C ASN A 270 -22.61 -3.71 31.56
N ASN A 271 -22.31 -2.47 31.89
CA ASN A 271 -21.22 -2.03 32.77
C ASN A 271 -19.82 -2.44 32.28
N GLN A 272 -19.66 -2.69 30.97
CA GLN A 272 -18.37 -2.92 30.36
C GLN A 272 -17.75 -1.58 29.96
N GLU A 273 -16.59 -1.24 30.53
CA GLU A 273 -15.79 -0.13 30.02
C GLU A 273 -15.20 -0.50 28.65
N ILE A 274 -15.46 0.35 27.66
CA ILE A 274 -14.94 0.22 26.31
C ILE A 274 -13.91 1.32 26.10
N THR A 275 -12.66 0.92 25.90
CA THR A 275 -11.58 1.79 25.47
C THR A 275 -11.14 1.42 24.07
N GLY A 276 -10.94 2.40 23.20
CA GLY A 276 -10.46 2.17 21.84
C GLY A 276 -9.72 3.38 21.26
N SER A 277 -9.30 3.27 20.01
CA SER A 277 -8.67 4.36 19.28
C SER A 277 -9.02 4.39 17.81
N ILE A 278 -9.17 5.59 17.25
CA ILE A 278 -9.20 5.80 15.80
C ILE A 278 -7.76 5.90 15.30
N ASP A 279 -7.29 4.86 14.62
CA ASP A 279 -5.88 4.68 14.32
C ASP A 279 -5.41 5.30 13.01
N TYR A 280 -6.32 5.49 12.06
CA TYR A 280 -6.12 6.14 10.76
C TYR A 280 -7.37 6.95 10.37
N LEU A 281 -7.27 7.83 9.37
CA LEU A 281 -8.32 8.83 9.10
C LEU A 281 -9.68 8.23 8.69
N GLU A 282 -9.66 7.05 8.07
CA GLU A 282 -10.88 6.33 7.65
C GLU A 282 -11.24 5.20 8.62
N ASP A 283 -10.65 5.20 9.80
CA ASP A 283 -10.94 4.22 10.83
C ASP A 283 -12.28 4.50 11.48
N ILE A 284 -13.04 3.43 11.69
CA ILE A 284 -14.38 3.48 12.26
C ILE A 284 -14.52 2.25 13.14
N ASP A 285 -14.98 2.44 14.36
CA ASP A 285 -15.25 1.34 15.28
C ASP A 285 -16.74 1.12 15.44
N TYR A 286 -17.20 -0.11 15.19
CA TYR A 286 -18.57 -0.51 15.46
C TYR A 286 -18.65 -1.42 16.68
N TYR A 287 -19.61 -1.11 17.54
CA TYR A 287 -20.05 -1.93 18.66
C TYR A 287 -21.53 -2.22 18.51
N ASN A 288 -22.03 -3.27 19.15
CA ASN A 288 -23.46 -3.52 19.25
C ASN A 288 -23.83 -4.05 20.62
N MET A 289 -25.06 -3.74 21.04
CA MET A 289 -25.64 -4.20 22.29
C MET A 289 -27.08 -4.61 22.05
N ASN A 290 -27.48 -5.73 22.65
CA ASN A 290 -28.88 -6.13 22.70
C ASN A 290 -29.54 -5.58 23.98
N ASN A 291 -30.85 -5.34 23.93
CA ASN A 291 -31.66 -4.88 25.06
C ASN A 291 -31.14 -3.58 25.68
N ILE A 292 -31.06 -2.51 24.87
CA ILE A 292 -30.57 -1.20 25.31
C ILE A 292 -31.58 -0.44 26.19
N ASP A 293 -32.79 -0.97 26.39
CA ASP A 293 -33.90 -0.29 27.04
C ASP A 293 -33.53 0.22 28.44
N ASN A 294 -33.89 1.49 28.73
CA ASN A 294 -33.63 2.16 30.00
C ASN A 294 -32.14 2.17 30.40
N LYS A 295 -31.26 2.62 29.51
CA LYS A 295 -29.82 2.72 29.77
C LYS A 295 -29.28 4.14 29.57
N PHE A 296 -28.15 4.38 30.22
CA PHE A 296 -27.29 5.52 29.98
C PHE A 296 -26.01 5.08 29.27
N ILE A 297 -25.44 5.99 28.49
CA ILE A 297 -24.04 5.94 28.09
C ILE A 297 -23.28 7.04 28.83
N ASN A 298 -22.19 6.67 29.50
CA ASN A 298 -21.22 7.62 30.05
C ASN A 298 -19.99 7.62 29.15
N VAL A 299 -19.71 8.75 28.52
CA VAL A 299 -18.54 8.97 27.69
C VAL A 299 -17.49 9.67 28.54
N SER A 300 -16.53 8.89 29.03
CA SER A 300 -15.44 9.35 29.92
C SER A 300 -14.31 10.03 29.12
N SER A 301 -14.07 9.57 27.89
CA SER A 301 -13.10 10.17 26.96
C SER A 301 -13.68 10.19 25.55
N LEU A 302 -13.74 11.38 24.95
CA LEU A 302 -14.06 11.58 23.55
C LEU A 302 -13.43 12.88 23.09
N GLN A 303 -12.63 12.81 22.05
CA GLN A 303 -11.87 13.95 21.56
C GLN A 303 -12.74 14.86 20.70
N ILE A 304 -12.33 16.13 20.55
CA ILE A 304 -13.12 17.11 19.80
C ILE A 304 -13.28 16.72 18.32
N SER A 305 -12.33 15.96 17.79
CA SER A 305 -12.32 15.41 16.44
C SER A 305 -13.06 14.08 16.34
N GLN A 306 -13.78 13.62 17.35
CA GLN A 306 -14.48 12.33 17.35
C GLN A 306 -15.97 12.50 17.66
N LYS A 307 -16.76 11.56 17.18
CA LYS A 307 -18.18 11.43 17.53
C LYS A 307 -18.54 9.96 17.73
N ILE A 308 -19.56 9.75 18.56
CA ILE A 308 -20.21 8.46 18.78
C ILE A 308 -21.64 8.59 18.24
N THR A 309 -22.01 7.82 17.23
CA THR A 309 -23.39 7.71 16.76
C THR A 309 -24.00 6.43 17.30
N ILE A 310 -25.10 6.53 18.04
CA ILE A 310 -25.87 5.38 18.51
C ILE A 310 -27.15 5.31 17.70
N TYR A 311 -27.44 4.15 17.14
CA TYR A 311 -28.57 4.01 16.23
C TYR A 311 -29.15 2.60 16.18
N ASN A 312 -30.41 2.51 15.77
CA ASN A 312 -31.07 1.29 15.33
C ASN A 312 -31.78 1.56 13.99
N ASN A 313 -32.71 0.69 13.59
CA ASN A 313 -33.45 0.86 12.33
C ASN A 313 -34.43 2.05 12.33
N GLU A 314 -34.74 2.63 13.50
CA GLU A 314 -35.80 3.63 13.66
C GLU A 314 -35.24 5.04 13.96
N LYS A 315 -34.21 5.11 14.80
CA LYS A 315 -33.69 6.36 15.36
C LYS A 315 -32.18 6.33 15.42
N SER A 316 -31.59 7.52 15.42
CA SER A 316 -30.17 7.73 15.69
C SER A 316 -29.96 9.00 16.50
N PHE A 317 -28.91 9.04 17.31
CA PHE A 317 -28.42 10.28 17.91
C PHE A 317 -26.89 10.26 17.99
N THR A 318 -26.29 11.45 18.04
CA THR A 318 -24.84 11.63 18.02
C THR A 318 -24.36 12.31 19.29
N ILE A 319 -23.37 11.71 19.92
CA ILE A 319 -22.63 12.26 21.05
C ILE A 319 -21.29 12.74 20.53
N ASP A 320 -20.93 13.94 20.96
CA ASP A 320 -19.89 14.71 20.31
C ASP A 320 -18.96 15.40 21.34
N LYS A 321 -19.26 15.18 22.63
CA LYS A 321 -18.52 15.65 23.81
C LYS A 321 -18.69 14.66 24.96
N LYS A 322 -17.76 14.67 25.91
CA LYS A 322 -17.83 13.86 27.14
C LYS A 322 -19.11 14.16 27.95
N GLY A 323 -19.61 13.17 28.68
CA GLY A 323 -20.77 13.32 29.53
C GLY A 323 -21.63 12.05 29.63
N LYS A 324 -22.71 12.15 30.41
CA LYS A 324 -23.71 11.10 30.59
C LYS A 324 -24.95 11.44 29.75
N TYR A 325 -25.41 10.49 28.95
CA TYR A 325 -26.54 10.66 28.03
C TYR A 325 -27.55 9.53 28.22
N GLU A 326 -28.83 9.87 28.24
CA GLU A 326 -29.92 8.89 28.20
C GLU A 326 -30.06 8.32 26.78
N ILE A 327 -30.21 7.00 26.70
CA ILE A 327 -30.40 6.31 25.42
C ILE A 327 -31.90 6.06 25.22
N ASP A 328 -32.57 6.92 24.45
CA ASP A 328 -33.97 6.73 24.03
C ASP A 328 -34.06 5.81 22.79
N LEU A 329 -33.53 4.59 22.93
CA LEU A 329 -33.61 3.53 21.92
C LEU A 329 -34.09 2.24 22.58
N LYS A 330 -34.60 1.32 21.76
CA LYS A 330 -35.08 0.02 22.21
C LYS A 330 -34.45 -1.13 21.42
N GLY A 331 -34.37 -2.29 22.06
CA GLY A 331 -33.88 -3.52 21.41
C GLY A 331 -32.39 -3.48 21.09
N LYS A 332 -32.02 -3.96 19.88
CA LYS A 332 -30.63 -4.00 19.42
C LYS A 332 -30.21 -2.64 18.86
N VAL A 333 -29.06 -2.15 19.31
CA VAL A 333 -28.43 -0.93 18.79
C VAL A 333 -27.02 -1.19 18.28
N TYR A 334 -26.58 -0.33 17.38
CA TYR A 334 -25.20 -0.17 16.99
C TYR A 334 -24.66 1.14 17.52
N ILE A 335 -23.38 1.12 17.87
CA ILE A 335 -22.63 2.28 18.34
C ILE A 335 -21.45 2.41 17.39
N LYS A 336 -21.35 3.54 16.71
CA LYS A 336 -20.30 3.84 15.73
C LYS A 336 -19.44 4.96 16.28
N VAL A 337 -18.15 4.71 16.45
CA VAL A 337 -17.16 5.73 16.80
C VAL A 337 -16.36 6.08 15.55
N GLU A 338 -16.27 7.37 15.21
CA GLU A 338 -15.54 7.84 14.02
C GLU A 338 -15.04 9.28 14.19
N LEU A 339 -14.17 9.72 13.28
CA LEU A 339 -13.72 11.12 13.25
C LEU A 339 -14.79 12.09 12.73
N LYS A 340 -14.78 13.29 13.30
CA LYS A 340 -15.37 14.52 12.77
C LYS A 340 -14.35 15.18 11.83
N GLY A 341 -14.30 14.72 10.59
CA GLY A 341 -13.39 15.25 9.57
C GLY A 341 -11.99 14.62 9.59
N ASN A 342 -10.98 15.33 9.05
CA ASN A 342 -9.71 14.72 8.65
C ASN A 342 -8.55 15.02 9.63
N ASN A 343 -8.80 15.01 10.94
CA ASN A 343 -7.78 15.34 11.95
C ASN A 343 -7.58 14.19 12.94
N LEU A 344 -6.41 13.55 12.87
CA LEU A 344 -6.02 12.37 13.68
C LEU A 344 -5.18 12.72 14.92
N LYS A 345 -5.13 13.99 15.36
CA LYS A 345 -4.24 14.43 16.46
C LYS A 345 -4.46 13.69 17.77
N GLU A 346 -5.69 13.30 18.07
CA GLU A 346 -6.05 12.57 19.28
C GLU A 346 -6.95 11.39 18.91
N LYS A 347 -6.55 10.19 19.37
CA LYS A 347 -7.08 8.93 18.83
C LYS A 347 -7.98 8.19 19.80
N SER A 348 -7.79 8.35 21.10
CA SER A 348 -8.40 7.47 22.09
C SER A 348 -9.76 7.94 22.58
N TYR A 349 -10.68 7.00 22.77
CA TYR A 349 -11.98 7.21 23.39
C TYR A 349 -12.23 6.18 24.49
N SER A 350 -13.13 6.51 25.43
CA SER A 350 -13.64 5.57 26.42
C SER A 350 -15.11 5.87 26.72
N PHE A 351 -15.92 4.82 26.79
CA PHE A 351 -17.32 4.91 27.20
C PHE A 351 -17.78 3.64 27.92
N GLU A 352 -18.87 3.77 28.66
CA GLU A 352 -19.54 2.67 29.36
C GLU A 352 -21.05 2.80 29.19
N ILE A 353 -21.75 1.67 29.07
CA ILE A 353 -23.21 1.63 29.05
C ILE A 353 -23.72 0.87 30.27
N PHE A 354 -24.66 1.47 31.00
CA PHE A 354 -25.20 0.95 32.26
C PHE A 354 -26.70 1.24 32.39
N ASN A 355 -27.37 0.55 33.32
CA ASN A 355 -28.79 0.71 33.54
C ASN A 355 -29.14 2.10 34.11
N LYS A 356 -30.35 2.56 33.80
CA LYS A 356 -30.91 3.81 34.32
C LYS A 356 -31.05 3.81 35.84
#